data_AF-A0A0C9Z6U4-F1
#
_entry.id   AF-A0A0C9Z6U4-F1
#
_cell.length_a   1.000
_cell.length_b   1.000
_cell.length_c   1.000
_cell.angle_alpha   90.00
_cell.angle_beta   90.00
_cell.angle_gamma   90.00
#
_symmetry.space_group_name_H-M   'P 1'
#
loop_
_entity.id
_entity.type
_entity.pdbx_description
1 polymer ?
#
loop_
_entity_poly.entity_id
_entity_poly.type
_entity_poly.pdbx_seq_one_letter_code
_entity_poly.pdbx_strand_id
1 'polypeptide(L)'
;LGIEPMTSKAEATTCTSNIHSVIESTKRASQKTADWMVKGMESSHSEAPEYTVSQELTEKWIRPYKVLSVKLNAVELCLPKTLCIHMVVNVSCMKPYRGP
;
A
#
# COMPACT_ATOMS: atom_id res chain seq x y z
N LEU A 1 54.99 -22.03 -7.84
CA LEU A 1 53.87 -22.77 -8.46
C LEU A 1 52.85 -21.73 -8.93
N GLY A 2 53.05 -21.16 -10.12
CA GLY A 2 52.13 -20.19 -10.71
C GLY A 2 51.22 -20.93 -11.69
N ILE A 3 49.94 -21.06 -11.35
CA ILE A 3 48.92 -21.53 -12.30
C ILE A 3 48.49 -20.29 -13.09
N GLU A 4 48.96 -20.20 -14.32
CA GLU A 4 48.45 -19.24 -15.30
C GLU A 4 46.99 -19.62 -15.65
N PRO A 5 46.03 -18.68 -15.59
CA PRO A 5 44.66 -18.96 -15.98
C PRO A 5 44.59 -19.05 -17.50
N MET A 6 44.65 -20.27 -18.03
CA MET A 6 44.47 -20.53 -19.44
C MET A 6 42.96 -20.50 -19.76
N THR A 7 42.37 -19.31 -19.83
CA THR A 7 40.98 -19.16 -20.30
C THR A 7 40.94 -19.47 -21.79
N SER A 8 40.43 -20.65 -22.13
CA SER A 8 40.18 -21.03 -23.52
C SER A 8 39.14 -20.08 -24.12
N LYS A 9 39.37 -19.62 -25.36
CA LYS A 9 38.46 -18.74 -26.11
C LYS A 9 37.02 -19.28 -26.16
N ALA A 10 36.85 -20.61 -26.16
CA ALA A 10 35.55 -21.27 -26.16
C ALA A 10 34.79 -21.10 -24.83
N GLU A 11 35.49 -21.10 -23.70
CA GLU A 11 34.87 -20.89 -22.38
C GLU A 11 34.42 -19.44 -22.18
N ALA A 12 35.20 -18.48 -22.68
CA ALA A 12 34.83 -17.06 -22.67
C ALA A 12 33.56 -16.78 -23.51
N THR A 13 33.42 -17.44 -24.67
CA THR A 13 32.21 -17.32 -25.50
C THR A 13 30.99 -17.95 -24.83
N THR A 14 31.15 -19.09 -24.15
CA THR A 14 30.06 -19.75 -23.42
C THR A 14 29.61 -18.93 -22.22
N CYS A 15 30.55 -18.36 -21.46
CA CYS A 15 30.27 -17.47 -20.33
C CYS A 15 29.44 -16.25 -20.79
N THR A 16 29.84 -15.63 -21.90
CA THR A 16 29.12 -14.48 -22.47
C THR A 16 27.68 -14.85 -22.89
N SER A 17 27.51 -16.01 -23.53
CA SER A 17 26.19 -16.52 -23.94
C SER A 17 25.29 -16.79 -22.72
N ASN A 18 25.84 -17.39 -21.67
CA ASN A 18 25.11 -17.68 -20.43
C ASN A 18 24.66 -16.39 -19.73
N ILE A 19 25.55 -15.39 -19.61
CA ILE A 19 25.23 -14.09 -19.02
C ILE A 19 24.09 -13.41 -19.81
N HIS A 20 24.20 -13.38 -21.14
CA HIS A 20 23.16 -12.81 -21.99
C HIS A 20 21.82 -13.53 -21.82
N SER A 21 21.83 -14.86 -21.75
CA SER A 21 20.63 -15.67 -21.51
C SER A 21 19.96 -15.34 -20.17
N VAL A 22 20.74 -15.22 -19.09
CA VAL A 22 20.22 -14.86 -17.76
C VAL A 22 19.58 -13.47 -17.77
N ILE A 23 20.22 -12.49 -18.41
CA ILE A 23 19.69 -11.12 -18.53
C ILE A 23 18.34 -11.14 -19.26
N GLU A 24 18.26 -11.80 -20.41
CA GLU A 24 17.04 -11.86 -21.22
C GLU A 24 15.91 -12.65 -20.54
N SER A 25 16.25 -13.70 -19.80
CA SER A 25 15.26 -14.46 -19.02
C SER A 25 14.68 -13.62 -17.87
N THR A 26 15.54 -12.84 -17.20
CA THR A 26 15.15 -11.95 -16.10
C THR A 26 14.25 -10.83 -16.60
N LYS A 27 14.63 -10.18 -17.71
CA LYS A 27 13.82 -9.12 -18.34
C LYS A 27 12.41 -9.63 -18.70
N ARG A 28 12.31 -10.84 -19.26
CA ARG A 28 11.01 -11.47 -19.58
C ARG A 28 10.19 -11.79 -18.35
N ALA A 29 10.82 -12.33 -17.29
CA ALA A 29 10.12 -12.61 -16.03
C ALA A 29 9.57 -11.32 -15.41
N SER A 30 10.38 -10.25 -15.34
CA SER A 30 9.96 -8.95 -14.81
C SER A 30 8.82 -8.34 -15.62
N GLN A 31 8.89 -8.36 -16.95
CA GLN A 31 7.82 -7.84 -17.80
C GLN A 31 6.52 -8.61 -17.58
N LYS A 32 6.59 -9.94 -17.54
CA LYS A 32 5.42 -10.79 -17.26
C LYS A 32 4.79 -10.44 -15.92
N THR A 33 5.57 -10.23 -14.86
CA THR A 33 5.04 -9.81 -13.56
C THR A 33 4.34 -8.45 -13.64
N ALA A 34 4.91 -7.48 -14.35
CA ALA A 34 4.28 -6.17 -14.55
C ALA A 34 2.94 -6.29 -15.28
N ASP A 35 2.88 -7.07 -16.36
CA ASP A 35 1.66 -7.29 -17.14
C ASP A 35 0.57 -7.97 -16.29
N TRP A 36 0.97 -8.94 -15.44
CA TRP A 36 0.06 -9.59 -14.49
C TRP A 36 -0.48 -8.62 -13.44
N MET A 37 0.34 -7.69 -12.95
CA MET A 37 -0.09 -6.66 -11.99
C MET A 37 -1.08 -5.69 -12.64
N VAL A 38 -0.82 -5.25 -13.87
CA VAL A 38 -1.75 -4.38 -14.62
C VAL A 38 -3.09 -5.08 -14.83
N LYS A 39 -3.06 -6.32 -15.33
CA LYS A 39 -4.28 -7.11 -15.57
C LYS A 39 -5.04 -7.40 -14.27
N GLY A 40 -4.33 -7.69 -13.18
CA GLY A 40 -4.93 -7.91 -11.87
C GLY A 40 -5.56 -6.65 -11.28
N MET A 41 -4.95 -5.48 -11.52
CA MET A 41 -5.51 -4.20 -11.12
C MET A 41 -6.81 -3.90 -11.89
N GLU A 42 -6.81 -4.10 -13.20
CA GLU A 42 -8.01 -3.94 -14.05
C GLU A 42 -9.14 -4.88 -13.67
N SER A 43 -8.85 -6.14 -13.31
CA SER A 43 -9.88 -7.10 -12.89
C SER A 43 -10.39 -6.90 -11.47
N SER A 44 -9.63 -6.19 -10.62
CA SER A 44 -9.92 -6.03 -9.19
C SER A 44 -10.45 -4.64 -8.84
N HIS A 45 -10.66 -3.77 -9.83
CA HIS A 45 -11.45 -2.56 -9.65
C HIS A 45 -12.91 -2.94 -9.42
N SER A 46 -13.23 -3.26 -8.16
CA SER A 46 -14.57 -3.00 -7.66
C SER A 46 -14.75 -1.49 -7.68
N GLU A 47 -15.79 -1.02 -8.37
CA GLU A 47 -16.26 0.35 -8.26
C GLU A 47 -16.33 0.70 -6.77
N ALA A 48 -15.64 1.76 -6.36
CA ALA A 48 -15.68 2.18 -4.97
C ALA A 48 -17.17 2.38 -4.62
N PRO A 49 -17.66 1.82 -3.49
CA PRO A 49 -19.05 1.99 -3.14
C PRO A 49 -19.36 3.49 -3.14
N GLU A 50 -20.30 3.92 -3.99
CA GLU A 50 -20.85 5.27 -3.88
C GLU A 50 -21.64 5.32 -2.57
N TYR A 51 -20.95 5.68 -1.48
CA TYR A 51 -21.61 6.03 -0.24
C TYR A 51 -22.33 7.36 -0.50
N THR A 52 -23.56 7.26 -0.97
CA THR A 52 -24.52 8.33 -0.78
C THR A 52 -24.63 8.54 0.73
N VAL A 53 -24.22 9.71 1.20
CA VAL A 53 -24.46 10.13 2.58
C VAL A 53 -25.97 10.26 2.71
N SER A 54 -26.64 9.16 3.05
CA SER A 54 -28.03 9.24 3.44
C SER A 54 -28.05 10.13 4.68
N GLN A 55 -28.74 11.26 4.58
CA GLN A 55 -29.00 12.20 5.68
C GLN A 55 -29.80 11.55 6.83
N GLU A 56 -30.06 10.24 6.75
CA GLU A 56 -30.82 9.44 7.69
C GLU A 56 -29.97 8.87 8.86
N LEU A 57 -28.70 9.30 8.99
CA LEU A 57 -27.88 9.05 10.19
C LEU A 57 -27.99 10.17 11.24
N THR A 58 -28.90 11.13 11.05
CA THR A 58 -28.97 12.34 11.87
C THR A 58 -29.40 12.08 13.32
N GLU A 59 -30.05 10.95 13.63
CA GLU A 59 -30.46 10.61 15.00
C GLU A 59 -30.08 9.20 15.43
N LYS A 60 -28.89 8.73 15.07
CA LYS A 60 -28.37 7.46 15.60
C LYS A 60 -27.66 7.70 16.93
N TRP A 61 -28.24 7.24 18.03
CA TRP A 61 -27.56 7.23 19.33
C TRP A 61 -26.37 6.26 19.28
N ILE A 62 -25.17 6.77 19.53
CA ILE A 62 -23.96 5.95 19.66
C ILE A 62 -23.61 5.93 21.16
N ARG A 63 -24.20 4.97 21.89
CA ARG A 63 -24.04 4.82 23.35
C ARG A 63 -24.37 6.14 24.11
N PRO A 64 -23.62 6.69 25.09
CA PRO A 64 -24.08 7.87 25.83
C PRO A 64 -24.03 9.17 25.01
N TYR A 65 -23.70 9.10 23.71
CA TYR A 65 -23.49 10.25 22.85
C TYR A 65 -24.64 10.39 21.85
N LYS A 66 -25.12 11.63 21.70
CA LYS A 66 -26.05 12.00 20.63
C LYS A 66 -25.25 12.55 19.46
N VAL A 67 -25.41 11.97 18.26
CA VAL A 67 -24.82 12.53 17.03
C VAL A 67 -25.61 13.78 16.64
N LEU A 68 -24.91 14.89 16.39
CA LEU A 68 -25.50 16.15 15.94
C LEU A 68 -25.40 16.31 14.43
N SER A 69 -24.24 15.97 13.86
CA SER A 69 -24.03 16.01 12.41
C SER A 69 -22.93 15.03 11.99
N VAL A 70 -23.07 14.46 10.80
CA VAL A 70 -22.06 13.61 10.17
C VAL A 70 -21.58 14.33 8.91
N LYS A 71 -20.32 14.71 8.90
CA LYS A 71 -19.60 15.26 7.75
C LYS A 71 -18.74 14.15 7.14
N LEU A 72 -18.32 14.32 5.89
CA LEU A 72 -17.59 13.30 5.14
C LEU A 72 -16.38 12.71 5.91
N ASN A 73 -15.68 13.55 6.68
CA ASN A 73 -14.46 13.18 7.43
C ASN A 73 -14.56 13.41 8.95
N ALA A 74 -15.71 13.85 9.47
CA ALA A 74 -15.84 14.26 10.86
C ALA A 74 -17.27 14.05 11.38
N VAL A 75 -17.42 13.76 12.67
CA VAL A 75 -18.73 13.61 13.33
C VAL A 75 -18.80 14.59 14.49
N GLU A 76 -19.86 15.39 14.54
CA GLU A 76 -20.15 16.25 15.68
C GLU A 76 -21.02 15.47 16.68
N LEU A 77 -20.54 15.39 17.92
CA LEU A 77 -21.19 14.66 19.00
C LEU A 77 -21.57 15.62 20.13
N CYS A 78 -22.78 15.46 20.66
CA CYS A 78 -23.18 16.08 21.92
C CYS A 78 -22.78 15.16 23.08
N LEU A 79 -21.92 15.67 23.95
CA LEU A 79 -21.51 15.01 25.17
C LEU A 79 -22.44 15.43 26.33
N PRO A 80 -22.92 14.49 27.14
CA PRO A 80 -23.46 14.81 28.46
C PRO A 80 -22.42 15.59 29.27
N LYS A 81 -22.85 16.61 30.04
CA LYS A 81 -21.96 17.46 30.86
C LYS A 81 -21.08 16.68 31.86
N THR A 82 -21.43 15.42 32.14
CA THR A 82 -20.72 14.53 33.05
C THR A 82 -19.61 13.71 32.38
N LEU A 83 -19.50 13.73 31.05
CA LEU A 83 -18.54 12.92 30.30
C LEU A 83 -17.44 13.80 29.69
N CYS A 84 -16.19 13.40 29.89
CA CYS A 84 -15.03 13.95 29.21
C CYS A 84 -14.51 12.95 28.18
N ILE A 85 -14.21 13.42 26.96
CA ILE A 85 -13.49 12.59 25.97
C ILE A 85 -12.01 12.59 26.37
N HIS A 86 -11.51 11.42 26.77
CA HIS A 86 -10.07 11.18 26.82
C HIS A 86 -9.62 10.75 25.43
N MET A 87 -8.92 11.63 24.71
CA MET A 87 -8.28 11.25 23.46
C MET A 87 -7.17 10.24 23.75
N VAL A 88 -7.40 8.99 23.37
CA VAL A 88 -6.35 7.96 23.37
C VAL A 88 -5.69 7.99 22.00
N VAL A 89 -4.58 8.72 21.91
CA VAL A 89 -3.74 8.72 20.71
C VAL A 89 -2.77 7.55 20.80
N ASN A 90 -2.78 6.67 19.80
CA ASN A 90 -1.75 5.63 19.71
C ASN A 90 -0.43 6.26 19.21
N VAL A 91 0.46 6.54 20.16
CA VAL A 91 1.78 7.12 19.88
C VAL A 91 2.68 6.21 19.05
N SER A 92 2.46 4.89 19.02
CA SER A 92 3.26 3.98 18.19
C SER A 92 3.04 4.19 16.69
N CYS A 93 1.96 4.87 16.32
CA CYS A 93 1.59 5.17 14.93
C CYS A 93 1.84 6.64 14.55
N MET A 94 2.29 7.47 15.49
CA MET A 94 2.59 8.87 15.21
C MET A 94 3.99 9.00 14.63
N LYS A 95 4.10 9.57 13.42
CA LYS A 95 5.41 9.96 12.89
C LYS A 95 5.88 11.23 13.61
N PRO A 96 7.11 11.25 14.14
CA PRO A 96 7.65 12.45 14.75
C PRO A 96 7.70 13.59 13.73
N TYR A 97 7.22 14.76 14.13
CA TYR A 97 7.23 15.96 13.31
C TYR A 97 8.68 16.36 13.03
N ARG A 98 9.05 16.39 11.75
CA ARG A 98 10.32 16.95 11.28
C ARG A 98 10.01 18.38 10.85
N GLY A 99 10.30 19.35 11.72
CA GLY A 99 10.15 20.77 11.40
C GLY A 99 11.05 21.22 10.24
N PRO A 100 10.94 22.49 9.82
CA PRO A 100 11.75 23.07 8.75
C PRO A 100 13.24 23.07 9.06
#